data_AF-A0A3M2ME01-F1
#
_entry.id   AF-A0A3M2ME01-F1
#
_cell.length_a   1.000
_cell.length_b   1.000
_cell.length_c   1.000
_cell.angle_alpha   90.00
_cell.angle_beta   90.00
_cell.angle_gamma   90.00
#
_symmetry.space_group_name_H-M   'P 1'
#
loop_
_entity.id
_entity.type
_entity.pdbx_description
1 polymer ?
#
loop_
_entity_poly.entity_id
_entity_poly.type
_entity_poly.pdbx_seq_one_letter_code
_entity_poly.pdbx_strand_id
1 'polypeptide(L)'
;MSLAISFIALAFSLAVFLHGRWRDNRDLFLKLHERLVDAEMQKGRRLLYEVAAQRRDIADLSEGDHLVIHHALAAFNVLGIYYQRRYVSRRDVLDLWALPLVRTLAAAQPFLEERDAHQGVPVLSQFRSLCGDASDYLHQQGISYRPPHERPEE
;
A
#
# COMPACT_ATOMS: atom_id res chain seq x y z
N MET A 1 -4.70 -41.97 30.48
CA MET A 1 -4.15 -42.12 29.11
C MET A 1 -4.99 -41.39 28.06
N SER A 2 -6.31 -41.59 27.99
CA SER A 2 -7.19 -40.89 27.03
C SER A 2 -7.07 -39.35 27.07
N LEU A 3 -7.11 -38.74 28.27
CA LEU A 3 -6.92 -37.30 28.47
C LEU A 3 -5.60 -36.75 27.88
N ALA A 4 -4.49 -37.48 28.04
CA ALA A 4 -3.19 -37.05 27.54
C ALA A 4 -3.15 -37.09 26.00
N ILE A 5 -3.75 -38.12 25.40
CA ILE A 5 -3.85 -38.26 23.94
C ILE A 5 -4.72 -37.14 23.36
N SER A 6 -5.86 -36.83 24.00
CA SER A 6 -6.72 -35.71 23.57
C SER A 6 -6.03 -34.36 23.65
N PHE A 7 -5.25 -34.12 24.71
CA PHE A 7 -4.49 -32.88 24.85
C PHE A 7 -3.42 -32.73 23.76
N ILE A 8 -2.68 -33.82 23.45
CA ILE A 8 -1.69 -33.83 22.39
C ILE A 8 -2.34 -33.58 21.03
N ALA A 9 -3.47 -34.23 20.73
CA ALA A 9 -4.20 -34.04 19.49
C ALA A 9 -4.69 -32.59 19.34
N LEU A 10 -5.18 -31.98 20.42
CA LEU A 10 -5.60 -30.58 20.45
C LEU A 10 -4.42 -29.62 20.19
N ALA A 11 -3.29 -29.83 20.88
CA ALA A 11 -2.09 -29.03 20.69
C ALA A 11 -1.58 -29.13 19.24
N PHE A 12 -1.57 -30.34 18.67
CA PHE A 12 -1.18 -30.56 17.28
C PHE A 12 -2.13 -29.86 16.30
N SER A 13 -3.44 -29.96 16.52
CA SER A 13 -4.46 -29.31 15.69
C SER A 13 -4.32 -27.78 15.71
N LEU A 14 -4.08 -27.21 16.89
CA LEU A 14 -3.84 -25.80 17.05
C LEU A 14 -2.54 -25.35 16.35
N ALA A 15 -1.47 -26.13 16.48
CA ALA A 15 -0.20 -25.84 15.83
C ALA A 15 -0.33 -25.85 14.29
N VAL A 16 -1.02 -26.84 13.72
CA VAL A 16 -1.30 -26.92 12.29
C VAL A 16 -2.15 -25.75 11.82
N PHE A 17 -3.18 -25.37 12.58
CA PHE A 17 -4.03 -24.22 12.25
C PHE A 17 -3.24 -22.91 12.24
N LEU A 18 -2.41 -22.67 13.27
CA LEU A 18 -1.57 -21.48 13.35
C LEU A 18 -0.53 -21.43 12.22
N HIS A 19 0.09 -22.57 11.91
CA HIS A 19 1.04 -22.68 10.81
C HIS A 19 0.37 -22.43 9.45
N GLY A 20 -0.83 -22.98 9.24
CA GLY A 20 -1.64 -22.73 8.05
C GLY A 20 -1.95 -21.25 7.88
N ARG A 21 -2.43 -20.59 8.93
CA ARG A 21 -2.72 -19.14 8.90
C ARG A 21 -1.48 -18.30 8.58
N TRP A 22 -0.32 -18.65 9.13
CA TRP A 22 0.93 -17.94 8.81
C TRP A 22 1.32 -18.10 7.34
N ARG A 23 1.23 -19.33 6.80
CA ARG A 23 1.52 -19.61 5.40
C ARG A 23 0.57 -18.87 4.47
N ASP A 24 -0.73 -18.91 4.75
CA ASP A 24 -1.76 -18.27 3.92
C ASP A 24 -1.57 -16.74 3.88
N ASN A 25 -1.22 -16.12 5.01
CA ASN A 25 -0.90 -14.69 5.07
C ASN A 25 0.33 -14.33 4.22
N ARG A 26 1.36 -15.18 4.23
CA ARG A 26 2.57 -14.97 3.43
C ARG A 26 2.29 -15.12 1.94
N ASP A 27 1.56 -16.14 1.53
CA ASP A 27 1.15 -16.35 0.14
C ASP A 27 0.29 -15.19 -0.37
N LEU A 28 -0.60 -14.68 0.48
CA LEU A 28 -1.42 -13.51 0.16
C LEU A 28 -0.57 -12.25 0.00
N PHE A 29 0.41 -12.02 0.88
CA PHE A 29 1.34 -10.91 0.75
C PHE A 29 2.17 -11.01 -0.54
N LEU A 30 2.66 -12.20 -0.90
CA LEU A 30 3.41 -12.42 -2.13
C LEU A 30 2.57 -12.08 -3.37
N LYS A 31 1.31 -12.54 -3.44
CA LYS A 31 0.40 -12.20 -4.54
C LYS A 31 0.14 -10.70 -4.65
N LEU A 32 -0.05 -10.02 -3.52
CA LEU A 32 -0.21 -8.57 -3.50
C LEU A 32 1.08 -7.86 -3.95
N HIS A 33 2.24 -8.32 -3.49
CA HIS A 33 3.53 -7.79 -3.91
C HIS A 33 3.72 -7.95 -5.42
N GLU A 34 3.52 -9.16 -5.97
CA GLU A 34 3.59 -9.46 -7.41
C GLU A 34 2.70 -8.53 -8.22
N ARG A 35 1.45 -8.33 -7.77
CA ARG A 35 0.53 -7.38 -8.39
C ARG A 35 1.08 -5.95 -8.35
N LEU A 36 1.56 -5.48 -7.20
CA LEU A 36 2.05 -4.11 -7.05
C LEU A 36 3.36 -3.83 -7.80
N VAL A 37 4.13 -4.85 -8.17
CA VAL A 37 5.36 -4.70 -8.96
C VAL A 37 5.16 -4.95 -10.45
N ASP A 38 3.95 -5.32 -10.88
CA ASP A 38 3.68 -5.57 -12.30
C ASP A 38 3.88 -4.31 -13.16
N ALA A 39 4.06 -4.54 -14.47
CA ALA A 39 4.40 -3.47 -15.40
C ALA A 39 3.33 -2.36 -15.50
N GLU A 40 2.05 -2.72 -15.32
CA GLU A 40 0.93 -1.79 -15.41
C GLU A 40 0.89 -0.85 -14.19
N MET A 41 1.08 -1.40 -12.99
CA MET A 41 1.16 -0.66 -11.74
C MET A 41 2.40 0.24 -11.72
N GLN A 42 3.54 -0.27 -12.20
CA GLN A 42 4.76 0.52 -12.36
C GLN A 42 4.54 1.69 -13.32
N LYS A 43 3.85 1.46 -14.45
CA LYS A 43 3.49 2.52 -15.41
C LYS A 43 2.63 3.59 -14.75
N GLY A 44 1.61 3.23 -14.00
CA GLY A 44 0.74 4.19 -13.29
C GLY A 44 1.49 5.02 -12.25
N ARG A 45 2.37 4.39 -11.46
CA ARG A 45 3.23 5.15 -10.53
C ARG A 45 4.19 6.08 -11.26
N ARG A 46 4.78 5.63 -12.37
CA ARG A 46 5.69 6.46 -13.17
C ARG A 46 4.95 7.70 -13.70
N LEU A 47 3.74 7.52 -14.24
CA LEU A 47 2.90 8.64 -14.70
C LEU A 47 2.59 9.62 -13.55
N LEU A 48 2.23 9.13 -12.36
CA LEU A 48 2.05 9.99 -11.18
C LEU A 48 3.29 10.83 -10.87
N TYR A 49 4.47 10.21 -10.88
CA TYR A 49 5.72 10.93 -10.63
C TYR A 49 6.06 11.93 -11.73
N GLU A 50 5.82 11.59 -13.00
CA GLU A 50 6.03 12.48 -14.14
C GLU A 50 5.14 13.73 -14.05
N VAL A 51 3.84 13.53 -13.77
CA VAL A 51 2.87 14.62 -13.58
C VAL A 51 3.27 15.53 -12.43
N ALA A 52 3.61 14.95 -11.27
CA ALA A 52 4.05 15.70 -10.11
C ALA A 52 5.37 16.46 -10.37
N ALA A 53 6.32 15.86 -11.09
CA ALA A 53 7.60 16.47 -11.41
C ALA A 53 7.48 17.62 -12.41
N GLN A 54 6.54 17.53 -13.35
CA GLN A 54 6.28 18.54 -14.37
C GLN A 54 5.32 19.64 -13.90
N ARG A 55 4.70 19.48 -12.72
CA ARG A 55 3.60 20.35 -12.23
C ARG A 55 2.48 20.48 -13.27
N ARG A 56 2.22 19.40 -14.02
CA ARG A 56 1.17 19.35 -15.03
C ARG A 56 -0.19 19.27 -14.33
N ASP A 57 -1.19 19.94 -14.88
CA ASP A 57 -2.56 19.80 -14.40
C ASP A 57 -3.07 18.39 -14.72
N ILE A 58 -3.80 17.81 -13.77
CA ILE A 58 -4.40 16.48 -13.95
C ILE A 58 -5.49 16.54 -15.00
N ALA A 59 -6.18 17.69 -15.13
CA ALA A 59 -7.18 17.90 -16.18
C ALA A 59 -6.62 17.75 -17.60
N ASP A 60 -5.29 17.89 -17.77
CA ASP A 60 -4.64 17.74 -19.07
C ASP A 60 -4.34 16.28 -19.43
N LEU A 61 -4.56 15.33 -18.53
CA LEU A 61 -4.25 13.92 -18.77
C LEU A 61 -5.24 13.28 -19.76
N SER A 62 -4.73 12.34 -20.57
CA SER A 62 -5.62 11.53 -21.39
C SER A 62 -6.48 10.62 -20.51
N GLU A 63 -7.67 10.24 -20.98
CA GLU A 63 -8.53 9.28 -20.26
C GLU A 63 -7.80 7.97 -19.96
N GLY A 64 -6.94 7.52 -20.87
CA GLY A 64 -6.10 6.33 -20.69
C GLY A 64 -5.09 6.50 -19.55
N ASP A 65 -4.45 7.67 -19.43
CA ASP A 65 -3.50 7.94 -18.35
C ASP A 65 -4.22 8.04 -16.99
N HIS A 66 -5.40 8.69 -16.95
CA HIS A 66 -6.27 8.71 -15.78
C HIS A 66 -6.60 7.30 -15.30
N LEU A 67 -6.99 6.41 -16.22
CA LEU A 67 -7.37 5.04 -15.87
C LEU A 67 -6.17 4.26 -15.29
N VAL A 68 -5.00 4.39 -15.90
CA VAL A 68 -3.78 3.69 -15.45
C VAL A 68 -3.33 4.20 -14.06
N ILE A 69 -3.40 5.52 -13.83
CA ILE A 69 -3.13 6.11 -12.51
C ILE A 69 -4.15 5.61 -11.48
N HIS A 70 -5.43 5.66 -11.83
CA HIS A 70 -6.50 5.23 -10.94
C HIS A 70 -6.32 3.77 -10.53
N HIS A 71 -5.99 2.91 -11.49
CA HIS A 71 -5.78 1.49 -11.24
C HIS A 71 -4.59 1.24 -10.29
N ALA A 72 -3.48 1.98 -10.45
CA ALA A 72 -2.35 1.91 -9.54
C ALA A 72 -2.71 2.33 -8.10
N LEU A 73 -3.46 3.41 -7.95
CA LEU A 73 -3.90 3.89 -6.63
C LEU A 73 -4.93 2.94 -6.00
N ALA A 74 -5.82 2.35 -6.79
CA ALA A 74 -6.78 1.35 -6.31
C ALA A 74 -6.07 0.09 -5.78
N ALA A 75 -5.00 -0.36 -6.44
CA ALA A 75 -4.20 -1.49 -5.96
C ALA A 75 -3.55 -1.21 -4.59
N PHE A 76 -3.03 0.01 -4.38
CA PHE A 76 -2.54 0.40 -3.06
C PHE A 76 -3.64 0.51 -2.01
N ASN A 77 -4.84 0.93 -2.38
CA ASN A 77 -5.97 0.93 -1.46
C ASN A 77 -6.37 -0.50 -1.05
N VAL A 78 -6.32 -1.45 -1.98
CA VAL A 78 -6.50 -2.88 -1.67
C VAL A 78 -5.43 -3.35 -0.69
N LEU A 79 -4.16 -3.02 -0.91
CA LEU A 79 -3.11 -3.31 0.07
C LEU A 79 -3.45 -2.71 1.46
N GLY A 80 -3.90 -1.46 1.51
CA GLY A 80 -4.35 -0.79 2.73
C GLY A 80 -5.46 -1.55 3.47
N ILE A 81 -6.47 -2.04 2.74
CA ILE A 81 -7.56 -2.85 3.31
C ILE A 81 -7.00 -4.12 3.96
N TYR A 82 -6.12 -4.84 3.27
CA TYR A 82 -5.56 -6.10 3.73
C TYR A 82 -4.61 -5.90 4.92
N TYR A 83 -3.84 -4.81 4.89
CA TYR A 83 -2.97 -4.38 5.98
C TYR A 83 -3.77 -4.04 7.25
N GLN A 84 -4.82 -3.22 7.12
CA GLN A 84 -5.65 -2.80 8.26
C GLN A 84 -6.37 -4.00 8.91
N ARG A 85 -6.87 -4.94 8.09
CA ARG A 85 -7.53 -6.17 8.54
C ARG A 85 -6.58 -7.24 9.06
N ARG A 86 -5.26 -6.99 9.07
CA ARG A 86 -4.21 -7.93 9.51
C ARG A 86 -4.23 -9.26 8.72
N TYR A 87 -4.62 -9.19 7.44
CA TYR A 87 -4.55 -10.32 6.52
C TYR A 87 -3.13 -10.51 5.98
N VAL A 88 -2.33 -9.45 5.99
CA VAL A 88 -0.89 -9.48 5.71
C VAL A 88 -0.11 -8.99 6.93
N SER A 89 1.15 -9.41 7.04
CA SER A 89 2.06 -8.95 8.09
C SER A 89 2.27 -7.45 7.97
N ARG A 90 1.99 -6.70 9.03
CA ARG A 90 2.23 -5.25 9.05
C ARG A 90 3.70 -4.92 8.87
N ARG A 91 4.55 -5.70 9.54
CA ARG A 91 6.00 -5.58 9.45
C ARG A 91 6.46 -5.75 8.00
N ASP A 92 6.07 -6.85 7.36
CA ASP A 92 6.54 -7.16 6.01
C ASP A 92 6.05 -6.09 5.00
N VAL A 93 4.83 -5.57 5.17
CA VAL A 93 4.34 -4.46 4.36
C VAL A 93 5.19 -3.21 4.56
N LEU A 94 5.42 -2.80 5.80
CA LEU A 94 6.15 -1.56 6.09
C LEU A 94 7.64 -1.68 5.70
N ASP A 95 8.28 -2.79 6.04
CA ASP A 95 9.69 -3.08 5.72
C ASP A 95 9.95 -2.98 4.20
N LEU A 96 9.01 -3.44 3.36
CA LEU A 96 9.19 -3.42 1.89
C LEU A 96 8.61 -2.17 1.22
N TRP A 97 7.48 -1.65 1.70
CA TRP A 97 6.66 -0.70 0.95
C TRP A 97 6.54 0.68 1.57
N ALA A 98 7.04 0.93 2.79
CA ALA A 98 6.82 2.22 3.44
C ALA A 98 7.29 3.41 2.59
N LEU A 99 8.52 3.36 2.06
CA LEU A 99 9.06 4.42 1.22
C LEU A 99 8.30 4.60 -0.12
N PRO A 100 8.04 3.54 -0.90
CA PRO A 100 7.18 3.64 -2.08
C PRO A 100 5.78 4.20 -1.80
N LEU A 101 5.16 3.83 -0.68
CA LEU A 101 3.82 4.29 -0.28
C LEU A 101 3.79 5.80 -0.03
N VAL A 102 4.71 6.30 0.80
CA VAL A 102 4.77 7.74 1.11
C VAL A 102 5.13 8.55 -0.12
N ARG A 103 6.04 8.05 -0.97
CA ARG A 103 6.38 8.67 -2.26
C ARG A 103 5.19 8.77 -3.20
N THR A 104 4.47 7.66 -3.34
CA THR A 104 3.31 7.61 -4.22
C THR A 104 2.21 8.52 -3.71
N LEU A 105 1.95 8.56 -2.40
CA LEU A 105 0.97 9.48 -1.83
C LEU A 105 1.32 10.94 -2.12
N ALA A 106 2.57 11.33 -1.91
CA ALA A 106 3.03 12.69 -2.18
C ALA A 106 2.85 13.09 -3.66
N ALA A 107 3.10 12.16 -4.59
CA ALA A 107 2.91 12.40 -6.02
C ALA A 107 1.43 12.38 -6.43
N ALA A 108 0.61 11.58 -5.76
CA ALA A 108 -0.81 11.44 -6.03
C ALA A 108 -1.68 12.54 -5.40
N GLN A 109 -1.11 13.39 -4.53
CA GLN A 109 -1.87 14.36 -3.76
C GLN A 109 -2.80 15.24 -4.61
N PRO A 110 -2.36 15.84 -5.73
CA PRO A 110 -3.25 16.63 -6.58
C PRO A 110 -4.43 15.81 -7.15
N PHE A 111 -4.20 14.52 -7.45
CA PHE A 111 -5.22 13.63 -8.02
C PHE A 111 -6.25 13.22 -6.99
N LEU A 112 -5.80 13.05 -5.75
CA LEU A 112 -6.71 12.74 -4.65
C LEU A 112 -7.52 13.98 -4.25
N GLU A 113 -6.93 15.17 -4.25
CA GLU A 113 -7.62 16.43 -3.97
C GLU A 113 -8.74 16.72 -4.97
N GLU A 114 -8.47 16.56 -6.27
CA GLU A 114 -9.49 16.69 -7.31
C GLU A 114 -10.65 15.71 -7.07
N ARG A 115 -10.35 14.45 -6.75
CA ARG A 115 -11.39 13.45 -6.48
C ARG A 115 -12.18 13.71 -5.20
N ASP A 116 -11.50 14.14 -4.13
CA ASP A 116 -12.13 14.46 -2.85
C ASP A 116 -13.14 15.60 -3.02
N ALA A 117 -12.82 16.61 -3.83
CA ALA A 117 -13.70 17.72 -4.14
C ALA A 117 -15.03 17.29 -4.80
N HIS A 118 -15.03 16.19 -5.56
CA HIS A 118 -16.22 15.68 -6.24
C HIS A 118 -17.05 14.69 -5.40
N GLN A 119 -16.44 13.98 -4.43
CA GLN A 119 -17.10 12.91 -3.68
C GLN A 119 -17.56 13.30 -2.28
N GLY A 120 -17.11 14.44 -1.74
CA GLY A 120 -17.50 14.93 -0.42
C GLY A 120 -16.96 14.12 0.78
N VAL A 121 -16.21 13.05 0.51
CA VAL A 121 -15.48 12.24 1.49
C VAL A 121 -14.10 11.87 0.94
N PRO A 122 -13.07 11.69 1.79
CA PRO A 122 -11.75 11.30 1.33
C PRO A 122 -11.77 9.95 0.60
N VAL A 123 -11.40 9.95 -0.68
CA VAL A 123 -11.24 8.74 -1.47
C VAL A 123 -10.00 7.97 -1.02
N LEU A 124 -10.03 6.65 -1.23
CA LEU A 124 -8.90 5.75 -0.95
C LEU A 124 -8.38 5.89 0.50
N SER A 125 -9.31 5.97 1.46
CA SER A 125 -9.00 6.20 2.86
C SER A 125 -8.09 5.13 3.47
N GLN A 126 -8.17 3.88 3.00
CA GLN A 126 -7.29 2.81 3.48
C GLN A 126 -5.85 2.96 2.96
N PHE A 127 -5.69 3.43 1.73
CA PHE A 127 -4.37 3.82 1.22
C PHE A 127 -3.78 4.97 2.03
N ARG A 128 -4.56 6.04 2.25
CA ARG A 128 -4.10 7.21 3.05
C ARG A 128 -3.68 6.81 4.47
N SER A 129 -4.50 5.99 5.14
CA SER A 129 -4.16 5.49 6.49
C SER A 129 -2.90 4.61 6.48
N LEU A 130 -2.74 3.71 5.50
CA LEU A 130 -1.52 2.92 5.35
C LEU A 130 -0.28 3.82 5.13
N CYS A 131 -0.41 4.90 4.36
CA CYS A 131 0.68 5.86 4.17
C CYS A 131 1.02 6.64 5.44
N GLY A 132 0.05 6.90 6.32
CA GLY A 132 0.28 7.47 7.64
C GLY A 132 1.19 6.54 8.47
N ASP A 133 0.79 5.28 8.61
CA ASP A 133 1.60 4.26 9.30
C ASP A 133 2.99 4.09 8.66
N ALA A 134 3.10 4.18 7.33
CA ALA A 134 4.36 4.13 6.60
C ALA A 134 5.27 5.33 6.91
N SER A 135 4.69 6.53 7.00
CA SER A 135 5.44 7.74 7.37
C SER A 135 5.99 7.62 8.79
N ASP A 136 5.15 7.19 9.74
CA ASP A 136 5.55 6.98 11.13
C ASP A 136 6.66 5.92 11.24
N TYR A 137 6.54 4.83 10.49
CA TYR A 137 7.55 3.78 10.41
C TYR A 137 8.90 4.34 9.91
N LEU A 138 8.91 5.09 8.82
CA LEU A 138 10.15 5.67 8.27
C LEU A 138 10.79 6.66 9.26
N HIS A 139 9.97 7.47 9.93
CA HIS A 139 10.44 8.41 10.96
C HIS A 139 11.11 7.67 12.12
N GLN A 140 10.51 6.57 12.60
CA GLN A 140 11.09 5.73 13.65
C GLN A 140 12.40 5.05 13.23
N GLN A 141 12.56 4.75 11.94
CA GLN A 141 13.81 4.23 11.37
C GLN A 141 14.87 5.32 11.11
N GLY A 142 14.58 6.60 11.38
CA GLY A 142 15.47 7.72 11.08
C GLY A 142 15.63 7.99 9.59
N ILE A 143 14.72 7.49 8.75
CA ILE A 143 14.75 7.68 7.31
C ILE A 143 13.98 8.95 6.96
N SER A 144 14.71 10.00 6.58
CA SER A 144 14.10 11.25 6.10
C SER A 144 13.68 11.10 4.63
N TYR A 145 12.41 11.36 4.34
CA TYR A 145 11.88 11.45 2.98
C TYR A 145 11.59 12.92 2.63
N ARG A 146 12.08 13.37 1.47
CA ARG A 146 11.77 14.69 0.92
C ARG A 146 10.76 14.56 -0.23
N PRO A 147 9.58 15.20 -0.16
CA PRO A 147 8.61 15.17 -1.23
C PRO A 147 9.16 15.75 -2.55
N PRO A 148 8.77 15.22 -3.72
CA PRO A 148 9.27 15.67 -5.01
C PRO A 148 8.92 17.12 -5.37
N HIS A 149 7.93 17.74 -4.72
CA HIS A 149 7.53 19.13 -4.94
C HIS A 149 8.40 20.15 -4.18
N GLU A 150 9.23 19.72 -3.22
CA GLU A 150 10.11 20.58 -2.42
C GLU A 150 11.55 20.68 -2.96
N ARG A 151 11.74 20.73 -4.29
CA ARG A 151 13.08 21.06 -4.82
C ARG A 151 13.49 22.46 -4.33
N PRO A 152 14.74 22.65 -3.89
CA PRO A 152 15.23 23.99 -3.57
C PRO A 152 15.08 24.86 -4.82
N GLU A 153 14.57 26.08 -4.64
CA GLU A 153 14.69 27.13 -5.63
C GLU A 153 16.20 27.33 -5.86
N GLU A 154 16.68 26.98 -7.06
CA GLU A 154 18.03 27.32 -7.54
C GLU A 154 18.11 28.81 -7.89
#